data_AF-A0A022R087-F1
#
_entry.id   AF-A0A022R087-F1
#
_cell.length_a   1.000
_cell.length_b   1.000
_cell.length_c   1.000
_cell.angle_alpha   90.00
_cell.angle_beta   90.00
_cell.angle_gamma   90.00
#
_symmetry.space_group_name_H-M   'P 1'
#
loop_
_entity.id
_entity.type
_entity.pdbx_description
1 polymer ?
#
loop_
_entity_poly.entity_id
_entity_poly.type
_entity_poly.pdbx_seq_one_letter_code
_entity_poly.pdbx_strand_id
1 'polypeptide(L)'
;MTVATITVREVRTNRKTEAMEEFFQLCPSRTSISWFGDAPMVDIQSAFHAYTEKPFRGLSHNHRNINKRMMEFLKKTYLPPAGEIERYRVKDRSHKHKISERMRREKLNQNYLAIHKFLPLATKSDKKSILEMAVKEIEEMKRCKEVLEGQNRDRDGEDFEGDGEISRRSRKS
;
A
#
# COMPACT_ATOMS: atom_id res chain seq x y z
N MET A 1 -18.84 40.23 27.37
CA MET A 1 -18.56 38.78 27.31
C MET A 1 -18.68 38.36 25.85
N THR A 2 -17.56 38.11 25.18
CA THR A 2 -17.54 37.87 23.73
C THR A 2 -17.30 36.39 23.50
N VAL A 3 -18.29 35.67 22.99
CA VAL A 3 -18.18 34.25 22.66
C VAL A 3 -17.58 34.11 21.26
N ALA A 4 -16.41 33.47 21.16
CA ALA A 4 -15.79 33.15 19.89
C ALA A 4 -16.32 31.82 19.37
N THR A 5 -16.98 31.83 18.21
CA THR A 5 -17.38 30.63 17.47
C THR A 5 -16.21 30.11 16.64
N ILE A 6 -15.73 28.91 16.95
CA ILE A 6 -14.68 28.23 16.17
C ILE A 6 -15.36 27.34 15.13
N THR A 7 -15.29 27.73 13.86
CA THR A 7 -15.63 26.86 12.73
C THR A 7 -14.43 26.00 12.36
N VAL A 8 -14.52 24.69 12.58
CA VAL A 8 -13.50 23.72 12.13
C VAL A 8 -13.79 23.35 10.68
N ARG A 9 -12.93 23.77 9.75
CA ARG A 9 -12.91 23.27 8.37
C ARG A 9 -12.08 21.98 8.33
N GLU A 10 -12.75 20.85 8.16
CA GLU A 10 -12.11 19.56 7.92
C GLU A 10 -11.65 19.47 6.46
N VAL A 11 -10.36 19.69 6.22
CA VAL A 11 -9.73 19.41 4.92
C VAL A 11 -9.36 17.92 4.90
N ARG A 12 -10.25 17.08 4.37
CA ARG A 12 -9.90 15.70 3.99
C ARG A 12 -9.04 15.74 2.73
N THR A 13 -7.72 15.77 2.91
CA THR A 13 -6.79 15.43 1.81
C THR A 13 -6.65 13.91 1.71
N ASN A 14 -7.17 13.35 0.62
CA ASN A 14 -7.02 11.95 0.26
C ASN A 14 -5.59 11.70 -0.27
N ARG A 15 -4.62 11.47 0.62
CA ARG A 15 -3.25 11.06 0.22
C ARG A 15 -3.13 9.59 -0.23
N LYS A 16 -4.23 8.83 -0.24
CA LYS A 16 -4.21 7.36 -0.40
C LYS A 16 -4.13 6.87 -1.84
N THR A 17 -4.42 7.71 -2.83
CA THR A 17 -4.35 7.31 -4.24
C THR A 17 -2.97 7.56 -4.84
N GLU A 18 -2.24 8.57 -4.35
CA GLU A 18 -0.92 8.94 -4.88
C GLU A 18 0.15 7.87 -4.64
N ALA A 19 0.23 7.31 -3.42
CA ALA A 19 1.24 6.31 -3.09
C ALA A 19 1.13 4.99 -3.89
N MET A 20 -0.09 4.62 -4.32
CA MET A 20 -0.30 3.42 -5.14
C MET A 20 0.08 3.71 -6.60
N GLU A 21 -0.18 4.91 -7.09
CA GLU A 21 0.12 5.34 -8.46
C GLU A 21 1.64 5.56 -8.66
N GLU A 22 2.33 6.08 -7.65
CA GLU A 22 3.80 6.17 -7.60
C GLU A 22 4.45 4.77 -7.64
N PHE A 23 3.94 3.79 -6.90
CA PHE A 23 4.48 2.42 -6.93
C PHE A 23 4.28 1.73 -8.28
N PHE A 24 3.12 1.93 -8.93
CA PHE A 24 2.89 1.41 -10.28
C PHE A 24 3.70 2.15 -11.35
N GLN A 25 4.12 3.39 -11.11
CA GLN A 25 5.10 4.11 -11.95
C GLN A 25 6.53 3.61 -11.73
N LEU A 26 6.88 3.17 -10.52
CA LEU A 26 8.20 2.60 -10.20
C LEU A 26 8.40 1.17 -10.73
N CYS A 27 7.33 0.48 -11.13
CA CYS A 27 7.44 -0.74 -11.93
C CYS A 27 7.59 -0.35 -13.41
N PRO A 28 8.75 -0.55 -14.05
CA PRO A 28 8.92 -0.18 -15.45
C PRO A 28 8.03 -1.07 -16.31
N SER A 29 6.90 -0.54 -16.77
CA SER A 29 6.32 -1.03 -18.01
C SER A 29 7.33 -0.74 -19.11
N ARG A 30 8.00 -1.79 -19.60
CA ARG A 30 9.18 -1.84 -20.49
C ARG A 30 10.54 -1.75 -19.79
N THR A 31 11.21 -2.91 -19.85
CA THR A 31 12.67 -3.06 -20.04
C THR A 31 13.56 -2.52 -18.92
N SER A 32 13.56 -3.20 -17.77
CA SER A 32 14.81 -3.55 -17.09
C SER A 32 14.49 -4.54 -15.96
N ILE A 33 14.36 -5.82 -16.32
CA ILE A 33 14.82 -6.84 -15.39
C ILE A 33 16.30 -7.03 -15.77
N SER A 34 17.19 -6.53 -14.92
CA SER A 34 18.62 -6.78 -15.04
C SER A 34 18.90 -8.25 -14.69
N TRP A 35 18.66 -9.14 -15.65
CA TRP A 35 19.17 -10.53 -15.63
C TRP A 35 20.66 -10.60 -16.04
N PHE A 36 21.34 -9.46 -16.17
CA PHE A 36 22.78 -9.41 -16.37
C PHE A 36 23.45 -9.12 -15.03
N GLY A 37 23.53 -10.16 -14.19
CA GLY A 37 24.58 -10.23 -13.17
C GLY A 37 25.88 -10.64 -13.84
N ASP A 38 26.91 -9.81 -13.69
CA ASP A 38 28.34 -10.08 -13.90
C ASP A 38 28.70 -11.03 -15.07
N ALA A 39 28.29 -10.69 -16.28
CA ALA A 39 28.94 -11.23 -17.47
C ALA A 39 30.23 -10.43 -17.73
N PRO A 40 31.41 -11.06 -17.87
CA PRO A 40 32.62 -10.33 -18.22
C PRO A 40 32.39 -9.59 -19.54
N MET A 41 32.78 -8.32 -19.59
CA MET A 41 32.79 -7.53 -20.83
C MET A 41 33.62 -8.27 -21.87
N VAL A 42 32.94 -9.02 -22.75
CA VAL A 42 33.56 -9.57 -23.95
C VAL A 42 33.90 -8.36 -24.80
N ASP A 43 35.15 -8.26 -25.23
CA ASP A 43 35.64 -7.20 -26.10
C ASP A 43 34.87 -7.31 -27.43
N ILE A 44 33.78 -6.55 -27.58
CA ILE A 44 32.95 -6.61 -28.78
C ILE A 44 33.71 -5.88 -29.87
N GLN A 45 34.54 -6.62 -30.59
CA GLN A 45 35.12 -6.15 -31.84
C GLN A 45 33.99 -5.66 -32.75
N SER A 46 34.03 -4.39 -33.13
CA SER A 46 33.04 -3.80 -34.03
C SER A 46 32.91 -4.65 -35.29
N ALA A 47 31.71 -5.15 -35.56
CA ALA A 47 31.39 -5.88 -36.78
C ALA A 47 31.43 -4.98 -38.04
N PHE A 48 31.68 -3.69 -37.88
CA PHE A 48 31.83 -2.73 -38.98
C PHE A 48 33.31 -2.56 -39.32
N HIS A 49 33.68 -3.02 -40.51
CA HIS A 49 34.92 -2.63 -41.17
C HIS A 49 34.73 -1.33 -41.94
N ALA A 50 35.79 -0.52 -42.01
CA ALA A 50 35.82 0.63 -42.90
C ALA A 50 35.55 0.15 -44.33
N TYR A 51 34.53 0.71 -44.97
CA TYR A 51 34.22 0.43 -46.38
C TYR A 51 35.41 0.94 -47.20
N THR A 52 36.34 0.04 -47.51
CA THR A 52 37.36 0.32 -48.52
C THR A 52 36.65 0.34 -49.87
N GLU A 53 36.80 1.47 -50.56
CA GLU A 53 36.06 1.82 -51.76
C GLU A 53 36.29 0.78 -52.87
N LYS A 54 35.33 -0.13 -53.03
CA LYS A 54 35.14 -0.86 -54.28
C LYS A 54 33.69 -0.64 -54.71
N PRO A 55 33.44 -0.07 -55.90
CA PRO A 55 32.07 0.16 -56.35
C PRO A 55 31.41 -1.19 -56.58
N PHE A 56 30.54 -1.60 -55.64
CA PHE A 56 29.73 -2.80 -55.74
C PHE A 56 28.65 -2.56 -56.81
N ARG A 57 28.93 -3.07 -58.01
CA ARG A 57 28.03 -3.00 -59.16
C ARG A 57 26.98 -4.12 -59.03
N GLY A 58 25.90 -3.87 -58.31
CA GLY A 58 24.72 -4.71 -58.42
C GLY A 58 23.87 -4.80 -57.18
N LEU A 59 23.15 -3.73 -56.82
CA LEU A 59 21.91 -3.83 -56.07
C LEU A 59 20.97 -2.72 -56.55
N SER A 60 19.80 -3.15 -57.02
CA SER A 60 18.69 -2.37 -57.55
C SER A 60 18.49 -1.03 -56.83
N HIS A 61 18.44 0.04 -57.63
CA HIS A 61 18.28 1.43 -57.22
C HIS A 61 16.87 1.70 -56.68
N ASN A 62 16.52 1.11 -55.54
CA ASN A 62 15.43 1.63 -54.74
C ASN A 62 15.94 2.88 -54.02
N HIS A 63 15.71 4.04 -54.63
CA HIS A 63 15.99 5.38 -54.08
C HIS A 63 15.08 5.68 -52.87
N ARG A 64 15.08 4.81 -51.86
CA ARG A 64 14.50 5.10 -50.57
C ARG A 64 15.65 5.18 -49.59
N ASN A 65 15.71 6.30 -48.89
CA ASN A 65 16.69 6.54 -47.85
C ASN A 65 16.73 5.33 -46.90
N ILE A 66 17.92 4.74 -46.71
CA ILE A 66 18.15 3.60 -45.81
C ILE A 66 17.63 3.93 -44.41
N ASN A 67 17.78 5.16 -43.94
CA ASN A 67 17.23 5.63 -42.66
C ASN A 67 15.71 5.51 -42.62
N LYS A 68 15.02 5.78 -43.73
CA LYS A 68 13.57 5.63 -43.82
C LYS A 68 13.16 4.15 -43.76
N ARG A 69 13.87 3.27 -44.47
CA ARG A 69 13.65 1.81 -44.40
C ARG A 69 13.92 1.26 -43.00
N MET A 70 14.99 1.72 -42.36
CA MET A 70 15.34 1.31 -41.00
C MET A 70 14.27 1.78 -40.03
N MET A 71 13.83 3.04 -40.10
CA MET A 71 12.77 3.55 -39.24
C MET A 71 11.43 2.82 -39.44
N GLU A 72 11.07 2.46 -40.66
CA GLU A 72 9.87 1.65 -40.94
C GLU A 72 9.99 0.24 -40.37
N PHE A 73 11.17 -0.39 -40.50
CA PHE A 73 11.44 -1.69 -39.92
C PHE A 73 11.35 -1.66 -38.40
N LEU A 74 12.00 -0.68 -37.75
CA LEU A 74 11.94 -0.48 -36.29
C LEU A 74 10.49 -0.21 -35.85
N LYS A 75 9.75 0.64 -36.56
CA LYS A 75 8.33 0.86 -36.24
C LYS A 75 7.53 -0.44 -36.32
N LYS A 76 7.80 -1.29 -37.30
CA LYS A 76 7.10 -2.58 -37.47
C LYS A 76 7.49 -3.63 -36.42
N THR A 77 8.72 -3.59 -35.89
CA THR A 77 9.18 -4.53 -34.86
C THR A 77 8.85 -4.09 -33.43
N TYR A 78 8.85 -2.78 -33.15
CA TYR A 78 8.62 -2.24 -31.81
C TYR A 78 7.19 -1.77 -31.55
N LEU A 79 6.39 -1.54 -32.59
CA LEU A 79 4.95 -1.28 -32.46
C LEU A 79 4.21 -2.57 -32.76
N PRO A 80 3.43 -3.11 -31.80
CA PRO A 80 2.59 -4.26 -32.07
C PRO A 80 1.58 -3.88 -33.18
N PRO A 81 1.24 -4.80 -34.10
CA PRO A 81 0.07 -4.65 -34.97
C PRO A 81 -1.16 -4.22 -34.15
N ALA A 82 -2.09 -3.45 -34.72
CA ALA A 82 -3.22 -2.88 -33.98
C ALA A 82 -4.00 -3.90 -33.10
N GLY A 83 -4.10 -5.17 -33.52
CA GLY A 83 -4.71 -6.26 -32.73
C GLY A 83 -3.85 -6.81 -31.57
N GLU A 84 -2.54 -6.58 -31.56
CA GLU A 84 -1.64 -6.93 -30.46
C GLU A 84 -1.55 -5.84 -29.38
N ILE A 85 -1.80 -4.58 -29.73
CA ILE A 85 -1.90 -3.48 -28.76
C ILE A 85 -3.02 -3.79 -27.77
N GLU A 86 -4.16 -4.29 -28.25
CA GLU A 86 -5.28 -4.66 -27.38
C GLU A 86 -4.95 -5.89 -26.51
N ARG A 87 -4.26 -6.90 -27.08
CA ARG A 87 -3.77 -8.05 -26.29
C ARG A 87 -2.77 -7.62 -25.21
N TYR A 88 -1.88 -6.69 -25.50
CA TYR A 88 -0.94 -6.11 -24.55
C TYR A 88 -1.67 -5.32 -23.45
N ARG A 89 -2.66 -4.50 -23.82
CA ARG A 89 -3.51 -3.76 -22.86
C ARG A 89 -4.30 -4.68 -21.94
N VAL A 90 -4.90 -5.76 -22.46
CA VAL A 90 -5.61 -6.76 -21.65
C VAL A 90 -4.64 -7.50 -20.74
N LYS A 91 -3.47 -7.87 -21.24
CA LYS A 91 -2.39 -8.47 -20.45
C LYS A 91 -1.99 -7.52 -19.31
N ASP A 92 -1.72 -6.26 -19.58
CA ASP A 92 -1.35 -5.26 -18.57
C ASP A 92 -2.45 -5.05 -17.53
N ARG A 93 -3.72 -5.03 -17.93
CA ARG A 93 -4.85 -4.98 -16.97
C ARG A 93 -4.86 -6.19 -16.04
N SER A 94 -4.61 -7.39 -16.57
CA SER A 94 -4.48 -8.61 -15.75
C SER A 94 -3.29 -8.53 -14.78
N HIS A 95 -2.15 -7.99 -15.21
CA HIS A 95 -0.98 -7.80 -14.34
C HIS A 95 -1.25 -6.78 -13.24
N LYS A 96 -1.82 -5.61 -13.58
CA LYS A 96 -2.24 -4.60 -12.61
C LYS A 96 -3.25 -5.16 -11.60
N HIS A 97 -4.22 -5.94 -12.05
CA HIS A 97 -5.19 -6.61 -11.19
C HIS A 97 -4.51 -7.59 -10.22
N LYS A 98 -3.58 -8.41 -10.70
CA LYS A 98 -2.81 -9.35 -9.85
C LYS A 98 -1.98 -8.64 -8.78
N ILE A 99 -1.32 -7.53 -9.12
CA ILE A 99 -0.56 -6.73 -8.15
C ILE A 99 -1.51 -6.10 -7.13
N SER A 100 -2.61 -5.49 -7.60
CA SER A 100 -3.61 -4.89 -6.71
C SER A 100 -4.20 -5.92 -5.72
N GLU A 101 -4.50 -7.12 -6.19
CA GLU A 101 -5.00 -8.21 -5.35
C GLU A 101 -3.94 -8.69 -4.34
N ARG A 102 -2.66 -8.74 -4.73
CA ARG A 102 -1.56 -9.03 -3.80
C ARG A 102 -1.50 -8.00 -2.68
N MET A 103 -1.51 -6.70 -3.03
CA MET A 103 -1.49 -5.62 -2.04
C MET A 103 -2.72 -5.66 -1.12
N ARG A 104 -3.89 -5.98 -1.69
CA ARG A 104 -5.12 -6.15 -0.90
C ARG A 104 -4.98 -7.28 0.13
N ARG A 105 -4.40 -8.42 -0.25
CA ARG A 105 -4.17 -9.56 0.67
C ARG A 105 -3.11 -9.25 1.72
N GLU A 106 -2.05 -8.55 1.35
CA GLU A 106 -1.01 -8.15 2.28
C GLU A 106 -1.55 -7.21 3.36
N LYS A 107 -2.29 -6.18 2.97
CA LYS A 107 -2.98 -5.28 3.90
C LYS A 107 -3.94 -6.02 4.82
N LEU A 108 -4.72 -6.97 4.27
CA LEU A 108 -5.63 -7.78 5.07
C LEU A 108 -4.86 -8.62 6.11
N ASN A 109 -3.76 -9.25 5.71
CA ASN A 109 -2.93 -10.02 6.63
C ASN A 109 -2.28 -9.14 7.71
N GLN A 110 -1.81 -7.94 7.36
CA GLN A 110 -1.29 -6.97 8.32
C GLN A 110 -2.35 -6.59 9.36
N ASN A 111 -3.60 -6.39 8.94
CA ASN A 111 -4.69 -6.11 9.87
C ASN A 111 -4.94 -7.27 10.84
N TYR A 112 -4.92 -8.52 10.38
CA TYR A 112 -5.05 -9.68 11.25
C TYR A 112 -3.93 -9.77 12.28
N LEU A 113 -2.68 -9.51 11.87
CA LEU A 113 -1.55 -9.47 12.78
C LEU A 113 -1.67 -8.33 13.80
N ALA A 114 -2.18 -7.17 13.38
CA ALA A 114 -2.43 -6.05 14.29
C ALA A 114 -3.48 -6.41 15.36
N ILE A 115 -4.57 -7.09 14.97
CA ILE A 115 -5.58 -7.57 15.93
C ILE A 115 -4.96 -8.59 16.89
N HIS A 116 -4.23 -9.58 16.38
CA HIS A 116 -3.65 -10.66 17.18
C HIS A 116 -2.72 -10.15 18.30
N LYS A 117 -2.02 -9.03 18.10
CA LYS A 117 -1.19 -8.39 19.14
C LYS A 117 -1.96 -7.95 20.38
N PHE A 118 -3.26 -7.68 20.26
CA PHE A 118 -4.11 -7.28 21.38
C PHE A 118 -4.81 -8.47 22.05
N LEU A 119 -4.68 -9.66 21.47
CA LEU A 119 -5.30 -10.87 22.01
C LEU A 119 -4.36 -11.54 23.01
N PRO A 120 -4.89 -12.39 23.91
CA PRO A 120 -4.06 -13.18 24.82
C PRO A 120 -3.00 -13.97 24.06
N LEU A 121 -1.78 -14.07 24.61
CA LEU A 121 -0.62 -14.68 23.94
C LEU A 121 -0.85 -16.15 23.53
N ALA A 122 -1.79 -16.85 24.17
CA ALA A 122 -2.17 -18.23 23.86
C ALA A 122 -3.07 -18.36 22.61
N THR A 123 -3.48 -17.25 22.00
CA THR A 123 -4.40 -17.26 20.85
C THR A 123 -3.70 -17.80 19.61
N LYS A 124 -4.31 -18.78 18.96
CA LYS A 124 -3.80 -19.31 17.69
C LYS A 124 -3.78 -18.24 16.60
N SER A 125 -2.81 -18.34 15.69
CA SER A 125 -2.59 -17.38 14.60
C SER A 125 -3.48 -17.61 13.36
N ASP A 126 -4.38 -18.59 13.40
CA ASP A 126 -5.33 -18.82 12.31
C ASP A 126 -6.42 -17.75 12.28
N LYS A 127 -6.87 -17.39 11.06
CA LYS A 127 -7.80 -16.27 10.86
C LYS A 127 -9.12 -16.42 11.62
N LYS A 128 -9.60 -17.66 11.75
CA LYS A 128 -10.85 -17.95 12.46
C LYS A 128 -10.67 -17.73 13.96
N SER A 129 -9.66 -18.33 14.56
CA SER A 129 -9.38 -18.18 15.99
C SER A 129 -9.09 -16.72 16.37
N ILE A 130 -8.36 -15.97 15.52
CA ILE A 130 -8.12 -14.53 15.76
C ILE A 130 -9.46 -13.77 15.86
N LEU A 131 -10.39 -14.01 14.93
CA LEU A 131 -11.67 -13.30 14.92
C LEU A 131 -12.56 -13.71 16.10
N GLU A 132 -12.69 -15.02 16.34
CA GLU A 132 -13.51 -15.53 17.45
C GLU A 132 -13.01 -15.01 18.79
N MET A 133 -11.69 -15.02 18.99
CA MET A 133 -11.09 -14.52 20.21
C MET A 133 -11.21 -13.01 20.34
N ALA A 134 -11.06 -12.24 19.25
CA ALA A 134 -11.25 -10.79 19.27
C ALA A 134 -12.67 -10.39 19.66
N VAL A 135 -13.69 -11.09 19.14
CA VAL A 135 -15.09 -10.85 19.53
C VAL A 135 -15.27 -11.11 21.03
N LYS A 136 -14.76 -12.25 21.51
CA LYS A 136 -14.84 -12.62 22.93
C LYS A 136 -14.17 -11.58 23.83
N GLU A 137 -12.95 -11.16 23.48
CA GLU A 137 -12.18 -10.18 24.25
C GLU A 137 -12.91 -8.83 24.32
N ILE A 138 -13.49 -8.36 23.21
CA ILE A 138 -14.28 -7.11 23.20
C ILE A 138 -15.50 -7.21 24.10
N GLU A 139 -16.19 -8.36 24.12
CA GLU A 139 -17.33 -8.54 25.02
C GLU A 139 -16.92 -8.56 26.49
N GLU A 140 -15.83 -9.25 26.81
CA GLU A 140 -15.31 -9.33 28.17
C GLU A 140 -14.86 -7.94 28.67
N MET A 141 -14.11 -7.21 27.84
CA MET A 141 -13.71 -5.83 28.13
C MET A 141 -14.90 -4.90 28.38
N LYS A 142 -15.99 -5.04 27.61
CA LYS A 142 -17.22 -4.25 27.82
C LYS A 142 -17.87 -4.57 29.16
N ARG A 143 -18.02 -5.86 29.50
CA ARG A 143 -18.57 -6.29 30.79
C ARG A 143 -17.72 -5.77 31.96
N CYS A 144 -16.40 -5.92 31.88
CA CYS A 144 -15.49 -5.41 32.90
C CYS A 144 -15.60 -3.89 33.07
N LYS A 145 -15.71 -3.15 31.96
CA LYS A 145 -15.91 -1.70 31.99
C LYS A 145 -17.22 -1.33 32.70
N GLU A 146 -18.32 -1.98 32.38
CA GLU A 146 -19.63 -1.71 33.02
C GLU A 146 -19.60 -1.98 34.53
N VAL A 147 -18.96 -3.07 34.95
CA VAL A 147 -18.79 -3.40 36.38
C VAL A 147 -17.97 -2.34 37.11
N LEU A 148 -16.83 -1.93 36.52
CA LEU A 148 -15.97 -0.91 37.12
C LEU A 148 -16.66 0.47 37.19
N GLU A 149 -17.41 0.84 36.17
CA GLU A 149 -18.19 2.07 36.16
C GLU A 149 -19.31 2.05 37.21
N GLY A 150 -19.95 0.90 37.43
CA GLY A 150 -20.92 0.71 38.52
C GLY A 150 -20.28 0.89 39.89
N GLN A 151 -19.18 0.18 40.15
CA GLN A 151 -18.45 0.26 41.42
C GLN A 151 -17.93 1.66 41.74
N ASN A 152 -17.47 2.39 40.73
CA ASN A 152 -17.04 3.78 40.92
C ASN A 152 -18.21 4.69 41.30
N ARG A 153 -19.39 4.53 40.69
CA ARG A 153 -20.58 5.31 41.07
C ARG A 153 -21.03 5.02 42.49
N ASP A 154 -20.96 3.75 42.91
CA ASP A 154 -21.34 3.35 44.25
C ASP A 154 -20.38 3.97 45.29
N ARG A 155 -19.07 3.99 45.00
CA ARG A 155 -18.05 4.61 45.85
C ARG A 155 -18.16 6.15 45.90
N ASP A 156 -18.35 6.79 44.75
CA ASP A 156 -18.54 8.24 44.68
C ASP A 156 -19.84 8.70 45.38
N GLY A 157 -20.79 7.78 45.61
CA GLY A 157 -22.01 8.00 46.37
C GLY A 157 -21.87 7.84 47.89
N GLU A 158 -20.83 7.15 48.38
CA GLU A 158 -20.58 6.93 49.82
C GLU A 158 -19.77 8.06 50.47
N ASP A 159 -19.15 8.96 49.69
CA ASP A 159 -18.37 10.09 50.19
C ASP A 159 -19.21 11.29 50.69
N PHE A 160 -20.54 11.18 50.75
CA PHE A 160 -21.46 12.28 51.13
C PHE A 160 -22.23 12.13 52.46
N GLU A 161 -22.00 11.08 53.26
CA GLU A 161 -22.70 10.87 54.55
C GLU A 161 -21.77 10.83 55.80
N GLY A 162 -20.57 11.42 55.71
CA GLY A 162 -19.50 11.23 56.70
C GLY A 162 -19.17 12.40 57.64
N ASP A 163 -19.87 13.53 57.62
CA ASP A 163 -19.46 14.76 58.32
C ASP A 163 -20.61 15.50 59.03
N GLY A 164 -21.31 14.79 59.92
CA GLY A 164 -22.28 15.43 60.80
C GLY A 164 -22.48 14.69 62.11
N GLU A 165 -21.71 15.06 63.15
CA GLU A 165 -22.06 15.08 64.58
C GLU A 165 -20.93 14.61 65.53
N ILE A 166 -19.90 15.46 65.70
CA ILE A 166 -19.14 15.50 66.97
C ILE A 166 -18.96 16.97 67.36
N SER A 167 -20.04 17.63 67.80
CA SER A 167 -19.90 18.96 68.42
C SER A 167 -21.04 19.27 69.38
N ARG A 168 -21.18 18.48 70.46
CA ARG A 168 -21.95 18.87 71.66
C ARG A 168 -21.34 18.29 72.93
N ARG A 169 -20.11 18.69 73.27
CA ARG A 169 -19.63 18.52 74.65
C ARG A 169 -18.48 19.48 74.98
N SER A 170 -18.84 20.69 75.39
CA SER A 170 -18.19 21.41 76.50
C SER A 170 -18.54 22.88 76.47
N ARG A 171 -19.24 23.33 77.52
CA ARG A 171 -18.80 24.39 78.44
C ARG A 171 -19.94 24.72 79.38
N LYS A 172 -19.90 24.08 80.55
CA LYS A 172 -20.56 24.53 81.76
C LYS A 172 -19.43 24.67 82.79
N SER A 173 -19.23 25.91 83.23
CA SER A 173 -18.60 26.41 84.46
C SER A 173 -18.00 27.77 84.20
#